data_AF-A0A2N1QWN1-F1
#
_entry.id   AF-A0A2N1QWN1-F1
#
_cell.length_a   1.000
_cell.length_b   1.000
_cell.length_c   1.000
_cell.angle_alpha   90.00
_cell.angle_beta   90.00
_cell.angle_gamma   90.00
#
_symmetry.space_group_name_H-M   'P 1'
#
loop_
_entity.id
_entity.type
_entity.pdbx_description
1 polymer ?
#
loop_
_entity_poly.entity_id
_entity_poly.type
_entity_poly.pdbx_seq_one_letter_code
_entity_poly.pdbx_strand_id
1 'polypeptide(L)'
;MSTTEEFMVYLTDQLRDAGIITYRKMFGEYAIYCDSKVIGLVCDGQFFLKKTDAGRRLLKEVCEAPAYNGAKPSFLITSTDDREYLTKLVRATCSELPFPKQKKKKVKNNCHNVEYVCYCSKVTEKMIAEAVRDGADSPEKVIAATGAMKNSNCKVNNPKGT
;
A
#
# COMPACT_ATOMS: atom_id res chain seq x y z
N MET A 1 -7.28 23.62 16.05
CA MET A 1 -6.30 23.33 17.11
C MET A 1 -5.69 21.98 16.74
N SER A 2 -4.37 21.83 16.60
CA SER A 2 -3.83 20.54 16.14
C SER A 2 -4.04 19.45 17.19
N THR A 3 -4.55 18.29 16.78
CA THR A 3 -4.66 17.11 17.65
C THR A 3 -3.30 16.75 18.26
N THR A 4 -3.23 16.57 19.58
CA THR A 4 -2.01 16.17 20.28
C THR A 4 -1.76 14.67 20.16
N GLU A 5 -0.50 14.27 20.21
CA GLU A 5 -0.15 12.84 20.18
C GLU A 5 -0.64 12.09 21.42
N GLU A 6 -0.68 12.76 22.58
CA GLU A 6 -1.23 12.23 23.83
C GLU A 6 -2.70 11.79 23.69
N PHE A 7 -3.52 12.59 22.99
CA PHE A 7 -4.91 12.23 22.72
C PHE A 7 -5.01 10.97 21.85
N MET A 8 -4.11 10.84 20.85
CA MET A 8 -4.05 9.65 20.02
C MET A 8 -3.65 8.42 20.84
N VAL A 9 -2.67 8.54 21.73
CA VAL A 9 -2.26 7.45 22.62
C VAL A 9 -3.42 7.03 23.52
N TYR A 10 -4.09 7.98 24.18
CA TYR A 10 -5.29 7.72 24.99
C TYR A 10 -6.37 7.00 24.18
N LEU A 11 -6.70 7.51 22.99
CA LEU A 11 -7.75 6.95 22.15
C LEU A 11 -7.39 5.55 21.65
N THR A 12 -6.12 5.29 21.31
CA THR A 12 -5.68 3.94 20.95
C THR A 12 -5.74 2.97 22.12
N ASP A 13 -5.49 3.43 23.35
CA ASP A 13 -5.58 2.59 24.54
C ASP A 13 -7.05 2.23 24.82
N GLN A 14 -7.97 3.20 24.69
CA GLN A 14 -9.41 2.96 24.80
C GLN A 14 -9.95 1.98 23.75
N LEU A 15 -9.38 1.99 22.55
CA LEU A 15 -9.83 1.15 21.42
C LEU A 15 -9.11 -0.21 21.35
N ARG A 16 -8.16 -0.50 22.24
CA ARG A 16 -7.30 -1.70 22.15
C ARG A 16 -8.10 -3.00 22.14
N ASP A 17 -9.25 -3.06 22.79
CA ASP A 17 -10.09 -4.27 22.85
C ASP A 17 -10.94 -4.50 21.59
N ALA A 18 -11.04 -3.51 20.71
CA ALA A 18 -11.83 -3.63 19.48
C ALA A 18 -11.11 -4.44 18.40
N GLY A 19 -9.77 -4.50 18.44
CA GLY A 19 -8.94 -5.20 17.45
C GLY A 19 -7.54 -4.59 17.36
N ILE A 20 -6.88 -4.78 16.21
CA ILE A 20 -5.55 -4.19 15.97
C ILE A 20 -5.72 -2.72 15.58
N ILE A 21 -5.56 -1.83 16.55
CA ILE A 21 -5.66 -0.38 16.33
C ILE A 21 -4.31 0.20 15.92
N THR A 22 -4.31 0.91 14.80
CA THR A 22 -3.15 1.68 14.32
C THR A 22 -3.62 3.06 13.88
N TYR A 23 -2.74 4.06 13.94
CA TYR A 23 -3.04 5.40 13.43
C TYR A 23 -1.96 5.87 12.48
N ARG A 24 -2.34 6.77 11.57
CA ARG A 24 -1.40 7.42 10.64
C ARG A 24 -1.73 8.90 10.53
N LYS A 25 -0.69 9.73 10.66
CA LYS A 25 -0.79 11.17 10.39
C LYS A 25 -0.93 11.40 8.88
N MET A 26 -1.98 12.09 8.46
CA MET A 26 -2.27 12.42 7.05
C MET A 26 -2.87 13.83 6.99
N PHE A 27 -2.29 14.71 6.19
CA PHE A 27 -2.75 16.10 5.97
C PHE A 27 -2.87 16.95 7.25
N GLY A 28 -1.94 16.78 8.20
CA GLY A 28 -1.92 17.54 9.46
C GLY A 28 -2.70 16.87 10.59
N GLU A 29 -3.67 16.03 10.26
CA GLU A 29 -4.54 15.32 11.21
C GLU A 29 -4.26 13.80 11.24
N TYR A 30 -5.03 13.04 12.02
CA TYR A 30 -4.82 11.62 12.22
C TYR A 30 -5.97 10.78 11.65
N ALA A 31 -5.63 9.64 11.06
CA ALA A 31 -6.61 8.61 10.71
C ALA A 31 -6.40 7.37 11.58
N ILE A 32 -7.50 6.77 12.00
CA ILE A 32 -7.50 5.55 12.82
C ILE A 32 -7.93 4.36 11.98
N TYR A 33 -7.20 3.27 12.18
CA TYR A 33 -7.38 2.01 11.52
C TYR A 33 -7.66 0.93 12.57
N CYS A 34 -8.64 0.07 12.29
CA CYS A 34 -8.90 -1.17 13.01
C CYS A 34 -8.71 -2.34 12.03
N ASP A 35 -7.85 -3.30 12.36
CA ASP A 35 -7.57 -4.48 11.52
C ASP A 35 -7.23 -4.11 10.06
N SER A 36 -6.39 -3.08 9.90
CA SER A 36 -6.01 -2.48 8.62
C SER A 36 -7.13 -1.70 7.88
N LYS A 37 -8.34 -1.60 8.42
CA LYS A 37 -9.46 -0.82 7.85
C LYS A 37 -9.52 0.57 8.45
N VAL A 38 -9.69 1.61 7.62
CA VAL A 38 -9.92 2.99 8.11
C VAL A 38 -11.32 3.10 8.72
N ILE A 39 -11.38 3.22 10.05
CA ILE A 39 -12.64 3.36 10.79
C ILE A 39 -13.06 4.83 10.95
N GLY A 40 -12.10 5.75 11.03
CA GLY A 40 -12.38 7.13 11.37
C GLY A 40 -11.17 8.05 11.26
N LEU A 41 -11.43 9.33 11.51
CA LEU A 41 -10.46 10.42 11.53
C LEU A 41 -10.51 11.11 12.90
N VAL A 42 -9.40 11.71 13.30
CA VAL A 42 -9.32 12.57 14.49
C VAL A 42 -8.86 13.93 14.03
N CYS A 43 -9.71 14.93 14.24
CA CYS A 43 -9.46 16.32 13.91
C CYS A 43 -9.81 17.18 15.12
N ASP A 44 -9.01 18.22 15.40
CA ASP A 44 -9.26 19.14 16.51
C ASP A 44 -9.44 18.44 17.89
N GLY A 45 -8.78 17.30 18.12
CA GLY A 45 -8.95 16.51 19.35
C GLY A 45 -10.31 15.81 19.48
N GLN A 46 -11.05 15.67 18.37
CA GLN A 46 -12.35 15.01 18.32
C GLN A 46 -12.29 13.76 17.44
N PHE A 47 -12.95 12.68 17.88
CA PHE A 47 -13.00 11.44 17.12
C PHE A 47 -14.22 11.39 16.19
N PHE A 48 -13.96 11.31 14.89
CA PHE A 48 -14.96 11.18 13.83
C PHE A 48 -14.97 9.77 13.28
N LEU A 49 -16.02 9.00 13.59
CA LEU A 49 -16.22 7.66 13.06
C LEU A 49 -17.00 7.71 11.75
N LYS A 50 -16.64 6.87 10.78
CA LYS A 50 -17.43 6.73 9.55
C LYS A 50 -18.87 6.33 9.84
N LYS A 51 -19.79 6.90 9.06
CA LYS A 51 -21.19 6.49 9.03
C LYS A 51 -21.32 5.04 8.59
N THR A 52 -21.86 4.23 9.48
CA THR A 52 -22.20 2.81 9.29
C THR A 52 -23.54 2.55 9.95
N ASP A 53 -24.34 1.64 9.39
CA ASP A 53 -25.68 1.35 9.92
C ASP A 53 -25.60 0.67 11.30
N ALA A 54 -24.60 -0.18 11.51
CA ALA A 54 -24.33 -0.83 12.78
C ALA A 54 -23.85 0.17 13.85
N GLY A 55 -22.97 1.11 13.47
CA GLY A 55 -22.55 2.20 14.35
C GLY A 55 -23.74 3.07 14.77
N ARG A 56 -24.62 3.41 13.81
CA ARG A 56 -25.82 4.22 14.07
C ARG A 56 -26.78 3.60 15.09
N ARG A 57 -26.93 2.27 15.09
CA ARG A 57 -27.81 1.57 16.05
C ARG A 57 -27.26 1.53 17.48
N LEU A 58 -25.94 1.64 17.62
CA LEU A 58 -25.27 1.57 18.91
C LEU A 58 -25.02 2.96 19.52
N LEU A 59 -25.13 4.03 18.74
CA LEU A 59 -24.93 5.40 19.22
C LEU A 59 -26.03 5.78 20.23
N LYS A 60 -25.62 6.14 21.45
CA LYS A 60 -26.53 6.74 22.46
C LYS A 60 -27.11 8.07 21.95
N GLU A 61 -26.26 8.87 21.30
CA GLU A 61 -26.62 10.14 20.68
C GLU A 61 -25.98 10.22 19.29
N VAL A 62 -26.78 10.50 18.27
CA VAL A 62 -26.31 10.56 16.89
C VAL A 62 -25.95 12.00 16.54
N CYS A 63 -24.69 12.36 16.79
CA CYS A 63 -24.13 13.64 16.37
C CYS A 63 -23.42 13.47 15.02
N GLU A 64 -23.92 14.13 13.98
CA GLU A 64 -23.28 14.13 12.66
C GLU A 64 -22.58 15.45 12.42
N ALA A 65 -21.26 15.40 12.25
CA ALA A 65 -20.46 16.58 11.95
C ALA A 65 -19.44 16.25 10.84
N PRO A 66 -19.16 17.20 9.93
CA PRO A 66 -18.05 17.06 9.01
C PRO A 66 -16.72 17.23 9.76
N ALA A 67 -15.74 16.37 9.47
CA ALA A 67 -14.42 16.43 10.11
C ALA A 67 -13.60 17.67 9.71
N TYR A 68 -13.95 18.31 8.59
CA TYR A 68 -13.40 19.56 8.09
C TYR A 68 -14.38 20.17 7.08
N ASN A 69 -14.19 21.44 6.71
CA ASN A 69 -15.08 22.13 5.78
C ASN A 69 -15.13 21.40 4.41
N GLY A 70 -16.33 20.97 3.99
CA GLY A 70 -16.54 20.18 2.77
C GLY A 70 -16.34 18.66 2.91
N ALA A 71 -16.03 18.15 4.11
CA ALA A 71 -15.95 16.72 4.36
C ALA A 71 -17.33 16.05 4.34
N LYS A 72 -17.36 14.76 4.02
CA LYS A 72 -18.58 13.97 4.22
C LYS A 72 -18.88 13.90 5.72
N PRO A 73 -20.15 14.08 6.12
CA PRO A 73 -20.53 14.01 7.52
C PRO A 73 -20.16 12.65 8.09
N SER A 74 -19.60 12.66 9.30
CA SER A 74 -19.17 11.48 10.07
C SER A 74 -19.82 11.54 11.45
N PHE A 75 -19.87 10.42 12.16
CA PHE A 75 -20.37 10.41 13.53
C PHE A 75 -19.32 11.00 14.46
N LEU A 76 -19.67 12.08 15.14
CA LEU A 76 -18.86 12.69 16.18
C LEU A 76 -19.07 11.92 17.48
N ILE A 77 -18.00 11.33 18.00
CA ILE A 77 -18.05 10.59 19.25
C ILE A 77 -17.61 11.51 20.39
N THR A 78 -18.57 11.91 21.22
CA THR A 78 -18.34 12.74 22.42
C THR A 78 -18.01 11.89 23.64
N SER A 79 -18.58 10.69 23.75
CA SER A 79 -18.36 9.77 24.88
C SER A 79 -17.16 8.84 24.63
N THR A 80 -15.94 9.35 24.77
CA THR A 80 -14.71 8.54 24.65
C THR A 80 -14.29 7.84 25.95
N ASP A 81 -14.94 8.13 27.06
CA ASP A 81 -14.57 7.60 28.39
C ASP A 81 -15.04 6.17 28.63
N ASP A 82 -16.11 5.74 27.94
CA ASP A 82 -16.67 4.39 28.08
C ASP A 82 -15.95 3.39 27.15
N ARG A 83 -14.92 2.72 27.66
CA ARG A 83 -14.13 1.71 26.91
C ARG A 83 -14.99 0.60 26.28
N GLU A 84 -15.91 0.02 27.04
CA GLU A 84 -16.78 -1.07 26.55
C GLU A 84 -17.69 -0.61 25.41
N TYR A 85 -18.19 0.63 25.52
CA TYR A 85 -19.06 1.23 24.52
C TYR A 85 -18.30 1.50 23.23
N LEU A 86 -17.13 2.16 23.33
CA LEU A 86 -16.25 2.42 22.20
C LEU A 86 -15.85 1.13 21.49
N THR A 87 -15.52 0.10 22.27
CA THR A 87 -15.14 -1.21 21.74
C THR A 87 -16.27 -1.84 20.93
N LYS A 88 -17.49 -1.87 21.47
CA LYS A 88 -18.68 -2.40 20.77
C LYS A 88 -18.95 -1.61 19.48
N LEU A 89 -18.88 -0.28 19.56
CA LEU A 89 -19.14 0.63 18.45
C LEU A 89 -18.11 0.49 17.33
N VAL A 90 -16.81 0.47 17.65
CA VAL A 90 -15.74 0.28 16.66
C VAL A 90 -15.77 -1.12 16.06
N ARG A 91 -16.03 -2.16 16.86
CA ARG A 91 -16.13 -3.54 16.35
C ARG A 91 -17.31 -3.73 15.39
N ALA A 92 -18.46 -3.14 15.71
CA ALA A 92 -19.63 -3.14 14.83
C ALA A 92 -19.33 -2.40 13.51
N THR A 93 -18.72 -1.21 13.61
CA THR A 93 -18.31 -0.41 12.45
C THR A 93 -17.28 -1.15 11.58
N CYS A 94 -16.27 -1.77 12.20
CA CYS A 94 -15.21 -2.51 11.51
C CYS A 94 -15.78 -3.74 10.77
N SER A 95 -16.78 -4.40 11.33
CA SER A 95 -17.43 -5.56 10.73
C SER A 95 -18.22 -5.20 9.47
N GLU A 96 -18.83 -4.02 9.43
CA GLU A 96 -19.59 -3.52 8.28
C GLU A 96 -18.69 -2.92 7.19
N LEU A 97 -17.55 -2.36 7.57
CA LEU A 97 -16.61 -1.78 6.61
C LEU A 97 -15.98 -2.87 5.72
N PRO A 98 -15.96 -2.69 4.39
CA PRO A 98 -15.33 -3.64 3.50
C PRO A 98 -13.83 -3.74 3.82
N PHE A 99 -13.29 -4.97 3.81
CA PHE A 99 -11.84 -5.13 3.94
C PHE A 99 -11.15 -4.36 2.79
N PRO A 100 -10.10 -3.59 3.09
CA PRO A 100 -9.30 -2.97 2.05
C PRO A 100 -8.83 -4.06 1.10
N LYS A 101 -9.05 -3.87 -0.20
CA LYS A 101 -8.56 -4.79 -1.23
C LYS A 101 -7.11 -5.11 -0.92
N GLN A 102 -6.80 -6.39 -0.74
CA GLN A 102 -5.42 -6.83 -0.50
C GLN A 102 -4.55 -6.20 -1.58
N LYS A 103 -3.60 -5.35 -1.17
CA LYS A 103 -2.63 -4.81 -2.12
C LYS A 103 -1.87 -6.00 -2.67
N LYS A 104 -2.09 -6.33 -3.95
CA LYS A 104 -1.26 -7.30 -4.65
C LYS A 104 0.18 -6.89 -4.36
N LYS A 105 0.98 -7.80 -3.79
CA LYS A 105 2.41 -7.56 -3.57
C LYS A 105 2.95 -7.02 -4.89
N LYS A 106 3.52 -5.80 -4.89
CA LYS A 106 4.22 -5.28 -6.06
C LYS A 106 5.32 -6.29 -6.35
N VAL A 107 5.12 -7.14 -7.36
CA VAL A 107 6.22 -7.81 -8.02
C VAL A 107 7.13 -6.67 -8.43
N LYS A 108 8.34 -6.61 -7.90
CA LYS A 108 9.34 -5.67 -8.39
C LYS A 108 9.54 -6.05 -9.84
N ASN A 109 8.91 -5.32 -10.76
CA ASN A 109 9.27 -5.37 -12.15
C ASN A 109 10.69 -4.81 -12.20
N ASN A 110 11.69 -5.68 -12.08
CA ASN A 110 13.05 -5.34 -12.49
C ASN A 110 12.98 -5.12 -13.99
N CYS A 111 12.69 -3.87 -14.37
CA CYS A 111 12.60 -3.44 -15.77
C CYS A 111 13.93 -3.61 -16.53
N HIS A 112 15.03 -3.91 -15.85
CA HIS A 112 16.33 -4.19 -16.46
C HIS A 112 17.05 -5.33 -15.74
N ASN A 113 16.61 -6.58 -15.92
CA ASN A 113 17.48 -7.72 -15.58
C ASN A 113 17.37 -8.86 -16.59
N VAL A 114 17.34 -8.52 -17.87
CA VAL A 114 17.75 -9.48 -18.90
C VAL A 114 19.25 -9.27 -19.05
N GLU A 115 20.04 -10.22 -18.54
CA GLU A 115 21.49 -10.21 -18.69
C GLU A 115 21.82 -10.57 -20.15
N TYR A 116 21.88 -9.55 -20.99
CA TYR A 116 22.32 -9.70 -22.37
C TYR A 116 23.83 -9.95 -22.39
N VAL A 117 24.24 -10.96 -23.16
CA VAL A 117 25.65 -11.22 -23.48
C VAL A 117 26.13 -10.23 -24.54
N CYS A 118 25.26 -9.84 -25.49
CA CYS A 118 25.53 -8.76 -26.44
C CYS A 118 24.37 -7.76 -26.45
N TYR A 119 24.59 -6.57 -25.88
CA TYR A 119 23.57 -5.52 -25.82
C TYR A 119 23.16 -4.96 -27.19
N CYS A 120 24.10 -4.85 -28.13
CA CYS A 120 23.83 -4.26 -29.46
C CYS A 120 22.84 -5.08 -30.28
N SER A 121 22.93 -6.41 -30.19
CA SER A 121 22.05 -7.34 -30.89
C SER A 121 21.00 -7.98 -29.97
N LYS A 122 20.89 -7.51 -28.72
CA LYS A 122 20.03 -8.07 -27.66
C LYS A 122 20.12 -9.59 -27.52
N VAL A 123 21.34 -10.13 -27.60
CA VAL A 123 21.60 -11.57 -27.49
C VAL A 123 21.71 -11.96 -26.03
N THR A 124 21.01 -13.04 -25.64
CA THR A 124 21.04 -13.62 -24.30
C THR A 124 21.81 -14.93 -24.28
N GLU A 125 22.22 -15.39 -23.10
CA GLU A 125 22.88 -16.69 -22.92
C GLU A 125 22.02 -17.86 -23.44
N LYS A 126 20.70 -17.75 -23.32
CA LYS A 126 19.76 -18.76 -23.84
C LYS A 126 19.82 -18.90 -25.36
N MET A 127 19.93 -17.78 -26.08
CA MET A 127 20.06 -17.79 -27.54
C MET A 127 21.37 -18.44 -27.99
N ILE A 128 22.43 -18.29 -27.20
CA ILE A 128 23.72 -18.96 -27.44
C ILE A 128 23.55 -20.48 -27.20
N ALA A 129 22.92 -20.87 -26.10
CA ALA A 129 22.66 -22.27 -25.78
C ALA A 129 21.72 -22.95 -26.79
N GLU A 130 20.77 -22.22 -27.38
CA GLU A 130 19.94 -22.69 -28.49
C GLU A 130 20.77 -22.90 -29.75
N ALA A 131 21.59 -21.93 -30.15
CA ALA A 131 22.46 -22.07 -31.31
C ALA A 131 23.40 -23.29 -31.21
N VAL A 132 23.95 -23.56 -30.02
CA VAL A 132 24.80 -24.75 -29.79
C VAL A 132 23.99 -26.04 -29.89
N ARG A 133 22.76 -26.07 -29.35
CA ARG A 133 21.85 -27.23 -29.49
C ARG A 133 21.44 -27.49 -30.94
N ASP A 134 21.33 -26.43 -31.73
CA ASP A 134 21.01 -26.48 -33.16
C ASP A 134 22.23 -26.82 -34.04
N GLY A 135 23.39 -27.14 -33.42
CA GLY A 135 24.56 -27.66 -34.13
C GLY A 135 25.64 -26.61 -34.43
N ALA A 136 25.61 -25.43 -33.78
CA ALA A 136 26.74 -24.52 -33.81
C ALA A 136 27.90 -25.09 -32.96
N ASP A 137 28.90 -25.63 -33.64
CA ASP A 137 30.13 -26.20 -33.07
C ASP A 137 31.29 -25.20 -32.98
N SER A 138 31.14 -23.99 -33.53
CA SER A 138 32.16 -22.95 -33.54
C SER A 138 31.60 -21.57 -33.16
N PRO A 139 32.42 -20.67 -32.58
CA PRO A 139 32.00 -19.30 -32.29
C PRO A 139 31.47 -18.56 -33.52
N GLU A 140 32.02 -18.81 -34.70
CA GLU A 140 31.60 -18.21 -35.97
C GLU A 140 30.16 -18.60 -36.32
N LYS A 141 29.79 -19.88 -36.15
CA LYS A 141 28.42 -20.35 -36.38
C LYS A 141 27.45 -19.77 -35.36
N VAL A 142 27.87 -19.63 -34.10
CA VAL A 142 27.07 -18.98 -33.04
C VAL A 142 26.83 -17.49 -33.38
N ILE A 143 27.85 -16.77 -33.84
CA ILE A 143 27.74 -15.37 -34.28
C ILE A 143 26.82 -15.26 -35.51
N ALA A 144 26.91 -16.20 -36.45
CA ALA A 144 26.07 -16.24 -37.63
C ALA A 144 24.58 -16.43 -37.24
N ALA A 145 24.30 -17.36 -36.33
CA ALA A 145 22.97 -17.72 -35.85
C ALA A 145 22.33 -16.65 -34.94
N THR A 146 23.08 -16.17 -33.95
CA THR A 146 22.56 -15.22 -32.94
C THR A 146 22.67 -13.75 -33.36
N GLY A 147 23.52 -13.44 -34.35
CA GLY A 147 23.78 -12.06 -34.77
C GLY A 147 24.58 -11.23 -33.75
N ALA A 148 25.17 -11.86 -32.74
CA ALA A 148 26.09 -11.21 -31.81
C ALA A 148 27.23 -10.51 -32.59
N MET A 149 27.71 -9.36 -32.11
CA MET A 149 28.87 -8.64 -32.66
C MET A 149 28.77 -8.12 -34.11
N LYS A 150 27.70 -8.39 -34.87
CA LYS A 150 27.56 -7.93 -36.27
C LYS A 150 27.48 -6.40 -36.44
N ASN A 151 26.83 -5.70 -35.50
CA ASN A 151 26.69 -4.23 -35.50
C ASN A 151 27.18 -3.66 -34.16
N SER A 152 28.48 -3.79 -33.88
CA SER A 152 29.05 -3.41 -32.59
C SER A 152 29.01 -1.90 -32.35
N ASN A 153 28.17 -1.45 -31.41
CA ASN A 153 28.18 -0.11 -30.83
C ASN A 153 28.13 -0.18 -29.29
N CYS A 154 28.97 -1.05 -28.72
CA CYS A 154 28.94 -1.38 -27.30
C CYS A 154 29.19 -0.14 -26.42
N LYS A 155 29.96 0.84 -26.90
CA LYS A 155 30.24 2.09 -26.19
C LYS A 155 28.99 2.92 -25.88
N VAL A 156 27.98 2.88 -26.75
CA VAL A 156 26.70 3.60 -26.57
C VAL A 156 25.65 2.71 -25.92
N ASN A 157 25.63 1.42 -26.28
CA ASN A 157 24.55 0.51 -25.90
C ASN A 157 24.81 -0.30 -24.63
N ASN A 158 26.01 -0.25 -24.04
CA ASN A 158 26.33 -0.91 -22.80
C ASN A 158 25.83 -0.08 -21.60
N PRO A 159 24.77 -0.51 -20.88
CA PRO A 159 24.26 0.21 -19.72
C PRO A 159 25.23 0.19 -18.53
N LYS A 160 26.26 -0.68 -18.54
CA LYS A 160 27.30 -0.75 -17.50
C LYS A 160 28.46 0.23 -17.74
N GLY A 161 28.51 0.88 -18.90
CA GLY A 161 29.37 2.05 -19.14
C GLY A 161 30.90 1.83 -19.10
N THR A 162 31.39 0.62 -19.39
CA THR A 162 32.84 0.38 -19.55
C THR A 162 33.36 0.81 -20.91
#